data_AF-A0A812TTF3-F1
#
_entry.id   AF-A0A812TTF3-F1
#
_cell.length_a   1.000
_cell.length_b   1.000
_cell.length_c   1.000
_cell.angle_alpha   90.00
_cell.angle_beta   90.00
_cell.angle_gamma   90.00
#
_symmetry.space_group_name_H-M   'P 1'
#
loop_
_entity.id
_entity.type
_entity.pdbx_description
1 polymer ?
#
loop_
_entity_poly.entity_id
_entity_poly.type
_entity_poly.pdbx_seq_one_letter_code
_entity_poly.pdbx_strand_id
1 'polypeptide(L)'
;MPAEVRARWLADAMKAVAASEMDASSIFAIAADPDFADGASQTLGARMLRVLRGNSRHFSEEQARVLQETCSVAQRFGSATSAGGSKNEGETDSVLGAEADTSAQDEQMKLRQQQLEEMQAAATARRRHLMETCQE
;
A
#
# COMPACT_ATOMS: atom_id res chain seq x y z
N MET A 1 -11.21 -22.73 -8.00
CA MET A 1 -11.28 -22.01 -6.70
C MET A 1 -11.96 -20.66 -6.95
N PRO A 2 -12.96 -20.22 -6.17
CA PRO A 2 -13.62 -18.92 -6.40
C PRO A 2 -12.63 -17.75 -6.28
N ALA A 3 -12.87 -16.66 -6.99
CA ALA A 3 -11.95 -15.52 -7.04
C ALA A 3 -11.65 -14.93 -5.65
N GLU A 4 -12.66 -14.80 -4.79
CA GLU A 4 -12.49 -14.29 -3.42
C GLU A 4 -11.60 -15.18 -2.57
N VAL A 5 -11.74 -16.49 -2.74
CA VAL A 5 -10.92 -17.48 -2.04
C VAL A 5 -9.47 -17.41 -2.54
N ARG A 6 -9.24 -17.21 -3.85
CA ARG A 6 -7.89 -16.98 -4.40
C ARG A 6 -7.25 -15.71 -3.87
N ALA A 7 -8.01 -14.62 -3.76
CA ALA A 7 -7.50 -13.37 -3.21
C ALA A 7 -7.12 -13.48 -1.73
N ARG A 8 -7.94 -14.19 -0.94
CA ARG A 8 -7.64 -14.48 0.47
C ARG A 8 -6.45 -15.42 0.60
N TRP A 9 -6.41 -16.49 -0.19
CA TRP A 9 -5.29 -17.41 -0.26
C TRP A 9 -3.98 -16.68 -0.58
N LEU A 10 -3.98 -15.76 -1.56
CA LEU A 10 -2.80 -14.98 -1.92
C LEU A 10 -2.29 -14.14 -0.74
N ALA A 11 -3.20 -13.49 0.00
CA ALA A 11 -2.83 -12.70 1.16
C ALA A 11 -2.23 -13.56 2.28
N ASP A 12 -2.79 -14.74 2.54
CA ASP A 12 -2.28 -15.66 3.56
C ASP A 12 -0.97 -16.33 3.11
N ALA A 13 -0.84 -16.67 1.82
CA ALA A 13 0.37 -17.23 1.26
C ALA A 13 1.54 -16.22 1.29
N MET A 14 1.28 -14.93 1.03
CA MET A 14 2.29 -13.88 1.22
C MET A 14 2.75 -13.74 2.68
N LYS A 15 1.84 -13.94 3.66
CA LYS A 15 2.24 -13.97 5.08
C LYS A 15 3.13 -15.19 5.38
N ALA A 16 2.81 -16.35 4.81
CA ALA A 16 3.63 -17.56 4.95
C ALA A 16 5.03 -17.38 4.33
N VAL A 17 5.14 -16.67 3.20
CA VAL A 17 6.45 -16.28 2.63
C VAL A 17 7.21 -15.36 3.57
N ALA A 18 6.55 -14.36 4.15
CA ALA A 18 7.19 -13.48 5.14
C ALA A 18 7.66 -14.24 6.39
N ALA A 19 6.96 -15.32 6.76
CA ALA A 19 7.33 -16.24 7.83
C ALA A 19 8.35 -17.32 7.42
N SER A 20 8.79 -17.34 6.15
CA SER A 20 9.68 -18.36 5.56
C SER A 20 9.09 -19.79 5.59
N GLU A 21 7.77 -19.92 5.66
CA GLU A 21 7.05 -21.20 5.63
C GLU A 21 6.72 -21.64 4.19
N MET A 22 6.84 -20.74 3.22
CA MET A 22 6.53 -20.99 1.82
C MET A 22 7.51 -20.25 0.90
N ASP A 23 7.83 -20.84 -0.25
CA ASP A 23 8.69 -20.23 -1.25
C ASP A 23 7.90 -19.28 -2.16
N ALA A 24 8.44 -18.08 -2.39
CA ALA A 24 7.81 -17.07 -3.24
C ALA A 24 7.64 -17.54 -4.70
N SER A 25 8.54 -18.39 -5.20
CA SER A 25 8.48 -18.93 -6.57
C SER A 25 7.28 -19.85 -6.76
N SER A 26 6.90 -20.59 -5.72
CA SER A 26 5.71 -21.45 -5.75
C SER A 26 4.43 -20.62 -5.86
N ILE A 27 4.39 -19.48 -5.18
CA ILE A 27 3.25 -18.57 -5.27
C ILE A 27 3.24 -17.84 -6.62
N PHE A 28 4.41 -17.46 -7.14
CA PHE A 28 4.53 -16.88 -8.46
C PHE A 28 3.93 -17.79 -9.53
N ALA A 29 4.24 -19.09 -9.53
CA ALA A 29 3.71 -20.03 -10.51
C ALA A 29 2.17 -20.07 -10.53
N ILE A 30 1.53 -19.93 -9.36
CA ILE A 30 0.06 -19.93 -9.23
C ILE A 30 -0.51 -18.56 -9.58
N ALA A 31 0.12 -17.47 -9.14
CA ALA A 31 -0.37 -16.10 -9.36
C ALA A 31 -0.15 -15.59 -10.79
N ALA A 32 0.84 -16.14 -11.49
CA ALA A 32 1.12 -15.86 -12.89
C ALA A 32 0.19 -16.60 -13.86
N ASP A 33 -0.59 -17.56 -13.36
CA ASP A 33 -1.55 -18.31 -14.16
C ASP A 33 -2.62 -17.37 -14.76
N PRO A 34 -2.92 -17.46 -16.07
CA PRO A 34 -3.88 -16.56 -16.72
C PRO A 34 -5.29 -16.69 -16.15
N ASP A 35 -5.68 -17.87 -15.65
CA ASP A 35 -6.99 -18.15 -15.05
C ASP A 35 -7.07 -17.74 -13.57
N PHE A 36 -5.94 -17.37 -12.96
CA PHE A 36 -5.90 -16.92 -11.57
C PHE A 36 -6.75 -15.65 -11.34
N ALA A 37 -6.76 -14.76 -12.33
CA ALA A 37 -7.54 -13.54 -12.32
C ALA A 37 -8.99 -13.73 -12.83
N ASP A 38 -9.36 -14.93 -13.30
CA ASP A 38 -10.61 -15.13 -14.00
C ASP A 38 -11.84 -15.05 -13.08
N GLY A 39 -12.86 -14.29 -13.48
CA GLY A 39 -14.03 -14.02 -12.62
C GLY A 39 -13.74 -13.15 -11.38
N ALA A 40 -12.56 -12.53 -11.28
CA ALA A 40 -12.31 -11.51 -10.25
C ALA A 40 -12.98 -10.18 -10.61
N SER A 41 -13.65 -9.55 -9.65
CA SER A 41 -14.19 -8.19 -9.81
C SER A 41 -13.07 -7.14 -9.80
N GLN A 42 -13.34 -5.93 -10.31
CA GLN A 42 -12.36 -4.83 -10.36
C GLN A 42 -11.73 -4.55 -8.99
N THR A 43 -12.56 -4.47 -7.95
CA THR A 43 -12.13 -4.22 -6.57
C THR A 43 -11.25 -5.35 -6.02
N LEU A 44 -11.61 -6.59 -6.35
CA LEU A 44 -10.88 -7.77 -5.90
C LEU A 44 -9.53 -7.91 -6.61
N GLY A 45 -9.52 -7.75 -7.93
CA GLY A 45 -8.30 -7.76 -8.74
C GLY A 45 -7.32 -6.65 -8.34
N ALA A 46 -7.82 -5.44 -8.07
CA ALA A 46 -6.99 -4.36 -7.54
C ALA A 46 -6.39 -4.69 -6.17
N ARG A 47 -7.14 -5.38 -5.30
CA ARG A 47 -6.63 -5.86 -4.00
C ARG A 47 -5.54 -6.91 -4.18
N MET A 48 -5.72 -7.87 -5.08
CA MET A 48 -4.71 -8.89 -5.41
C MET A 48 -3.43 -8.23 -5.93
N LEU A 49 -3.55 -7.27 -6.85
CA LEU A 49 -2.41 -6.52 -7.38
C LEU A 49 -1.67 -5.73 -6.31
N ARG A 50 -2.40 -5.11 -5.37
CA ARG A 50 -1.81 -4.40 -4.22
C ARG A 50 -0.99 -5.33 -3.34
N VAL A 51 -1.50 -6.53 -3.06
CA VAL A 51 -0.77 -7.55 -2.28
C VAL A 51 0.51 -7.98 -3.01
N LEU A 52 0.46 -8.23 -4.32
CA LEU A 52 1.64 -8.58 -5.11
C LEU A 52 2.69 -7.46 -5.12
N ARG A 53 2.26 -6.20 -5.35
CA ARG A 53 3.16 -5.03 -5.36
C ARG A 53 3.80 -4.78 -4.00
N GLY A 54 3.05 -4.92 -2.91
CA GLY A 54 3.57 -4.73 -1.54
C GLY A 54 4.58 -5.79 -1.11
N ASN A 55 4.59 -6.95 -1.78
CA ASN A 55 5.48 -8.07 -1.48
C ASN A 55 6.51 -8.33 -2.58
N SER A 56 6.70 -7.40 -3.51
CA SER A 56 7.64 -7.54 -4.65
C SER A 56 9.05 -7.92 -4.23
N ARG A 57 9.51 -7.45 -3.06
CA ARG A 57 10.80 -7.77 -2.43
C ARG A 57 11.06 -9.25 -2.13
N HIS A 58 10.00 -10.06 -2.06
CA HIS A 58 10.12 -11.50 -1.82
C HIS A 58 10.29 -12.30 -3.12
N PHE A 59 10.06 -11.67 -4.27
CA PHE A 59 10.22 -12.27 -5.58
C PHE A 59 11.56 -11.88 -6.19
N SER A 60 12.05 -12.65 -7.16
CA SER A 60 13.16 -12.19 -8.00
C SER A 60 12.74 -10.96 -8.81
N GLU A 61 13.71 -10.14 -9.23
CA GLU A 61 13.44 -8.94 -10.02
C GLU A 61 12.65 -9.27 -11.31
N GLU A 62 12.98 -10.38 -11.95
CA GLU A 62 12.28 -10.88 -13.13
C GLU A 62 10.83 -11.29 -12.82
N GLN A 63 10.60 -12.03 -11.74
CA GLN A 63 9.26 -12.41 -11.28
C GLN A 63 8.42 -11.19 -10.89
N ALA A 64 9.02 -10.23 -10.17
CA ALA A 64 8.37 -8.99 -9.78
C ALA A 64 7.94 -8.17 -11.01
N ARG A 65 8.79 -8.12 -12.04
CA ARG A 65 8.47 -7.45 -13.30
C ARG A 65 7.30 -8.13 -14.02
N VAL A 66 7.30 -9.45 -14.12
CA VAL A 66 6.19 -10.21 -14.73
C VAL A 66 4.89 -9.98 -13.96
N LEU A 67 4.92 -10.00 -12.62
CA LEU A 67 3.73 -9.73 -11.79
C LEU A 67 3.21 -8.29 -11.92
N GLN A 68 4.06 -7.33 -12.26
CA GLN A 68 3.69 -5.92 -12.37
C GLN A 68 3.26 -5.50 -13.78
N GLU A 69 3.86 -6.07 -14.81
CA GLU A 69 3.67 -5.65 -16.20
C GLU A 69 2.83 -6.64 -17.01
N THR A 70 2.97 -7.94 -16.72
CA THR A 70 2.54 -8.99 -17.66
C THR A 70 1.52 -9.96 -17.09
N CYS A 71 1.35 -10.04 -15.76
CA CYS A 71 0.38 -10.97 -15.20
C CYS A 71 -1.05 -10.57 -15.54
N SER A 72 -1.93 -11.56 -15.65
CA SER A 72 -3.36 -11.39 -15.95
C SER A 72 -4.04 -10.39 -15.02
N VAL A 73 -3.63 -10.34 -13.74
CA VAL A 73 -4.13 -9.37 -12.76
C VAL A 73 -3.66 -7.95 -13.09
N ALA A 74 -2.39 -7.76 -13.47
CA ALA A 74 -1.85 -6.45 -13.83
C ALA A 74 -2.42 -5.95 -15.15
N GLN A 75 -2.59 -6.82 -16.15
CA GLN A 75 -3.17 -6.44 -17.43
C GLN A 75 -4.66 -6.07 -17.30
N ARG A 76 -5.44 -6.83 -16.52
CA ARG A 76 -6.88 -6.60 -16.37
C ARG A 76 -7.21 -5.48 -15.40
N PHE A 77 -6.40 -5.28 -14.36
CA PHE A 77 -6.72 -4.37 -13.25
C PHE A 77 -5.67 -3.25 -13.02
N GLY A 78 -4.57 -3.23 -13.75
CA GLY A 78 -3.49 -2.24 -13.60
C GLY A 78 -3.83 -0.83 -14.07
N SER A 79 -4.77 -0.66 -15.02
CA SER A 79 -5.19 0.65 -15.52
C SER A 79 -6.09 1.45 -14.56
N ALA A 80 -6.66 0.82 -13.54
CA ALA A 80 -7.60 1.49 -12.64
C ALA A 80 -6.94 2.40 -11.59
N THR A 81 -5.61 2.42 -11.49
CA THR A 81 -4.92 3.24 -10.47
C THR A 81 -4.48 4.62 -10.98
N SER A 82 -4.79 5.00 -12.23
CA SER A 82 -4.34 6.29 -12.79
C SER A 82 -5.45 7.22 -13.30
N ALA A 83 -6.73 6.88 -13.14
CA ALA A 83 -7.83 7.78 -13.47
C ALA A 83 -8.74 7.96 -12.26
N GLY A 84 -8.73 9.16 -11.67
CA GLY A 84 -9.66 9.54 -10.63
C GLY A 84 -11.11 9.53 -11.14
N GLY A 85 -12.03 9.34 -10.20
CA GLY A 85 -13.44 9.79 -10.25
C GLY A 85 -14.30 9.35 -11.45
N SER A 86 -15.25 8.44 -11.20
CA SER A 86 -16.65 8.48 -11.67
C SER A 86 -17.34 7.18 -11.25
N LYS A 87 -18.27 7.21 -10.29
CA LYS A 87 -19.74 7.34 -10.48
C LYS A 87 -20.38 6.19 -11.26
N ASN A 88 -21.09 5.35 -10.49
CA ASN A 88 -22.49 4.87 -10.64
C ASN A 88 -22.62 3.36 -10.39
N GLU A 89 -23.68 2.82 -9.81
CA GLU A 89 -24.82 3.26 -8.97
C GLU A 89 -25.54 1.94 -8.62
N GLY A 90 -26.07 1.82 -7.40
CA GLY A 90 -26.70 0.59 -6.91
C GLY A 90 -27.32 0.78 -5.53
N GLU A 91 -28.17 1.80 -5.46
CA GLU A 91 -29.24 2.10 -4.51
C GLU A 91 -29.77 0.91 -3.68
N THR A 92 -29.63 1.00 -2.35
CA THR A 92 -30.77 1.03 -1.41
C THR A 92 -30.34 1.66 -0.07
N ASP A 93 -30.94 2.82 0.21
CA ASP A 93 -31.53 3.20 1.49
C ASP A 93 -30.76 2.89 2.79
N SER A 94 -30.05 3.90 3.31
CA SER A 94 -30.02 4.25 4.74
C SER A 94 -29.20 5.53 4.96
N VAL A 95 -29.92 6.65 4.97
CA VAL A 95 -29.99 7.56 6.13
C VAL A 95 -28.66 7.88 6.86
N LEU A 96 -28.24 9.14 6.64
CA LEU A 96 -27.51 10.06 7.53
C LEU A 96 -25.97 10.01 7.60
N GLY A 97 -25.37 11.15 7.28
CA GLY A 97 -24.15 11.62 7.96
C GLY A 97 -22.95 11.96 7.10
N ALA A 98 -23.13 12.74 6.03
CA ALA A 98 -22.01 13.46 5.43
C ALA A 98 -21.95 14.85 6.07
N GLU A 99 -21.07 15.08 7.03
CA GLU A 99 -20.49 16.40 7.33
C GLU A 99 -19.17 16.20 8.12
N ALA A 100 -18.10 16.88 7.70
CA ALA A 100 -16.92 17.28 8.48
C ALA A 100 -15.94 16.21 9.02
N ASP A 101 -14.77 16.04 8.38
CA ASP A 101 -13.47 15.99 9.10
C ASP A 101 -12.24 16.10 8.16
N THR A 102 -12.13 17.16 7.35
CA THR A 102 -10.85 17.50 6.66
C THR A 102 -10.06 18.58 7.39
N SER A 103 -10.59 19.10 8.51
CA SER A 103 -9.95 20.17 9.30
C SER A 103 -8.97 19.63 10.35
N ALA A 104 -9.19 18.45 10.92
CA ALA A 104 -8.36 17.92 12.01
C ALA A 104 -6.99 17.40 11.53
N GLN A 105 -6.87 16.94 10.28
CA GLN A 105 -5.59 16.47 9.75
C GLN A 105 -4.60 17.61 9.47
N ASP A 106 -5.08 18.81 9.11
CA ASP A 106 -4.23 19.97 8.84
C ASP A 106 -3.59 20.52 10.13
N GLU A 107 -4.37 20.61 11.22
CA GLU A 107 -3.86 21.04 12.52
C GLU A 107 -2.79 20.08 13.07
N GLN A 108 -3.00 18.77 12.89
CA GLN A 108 -2.02 17.77 13.34
C GLN A 108 -0.69 17.86 12.56
N MET A 109 -0.74 18.19 11.26
CA MET A 109 0.46 18.37 10.45
C MET A 109 1.23 19.62 10.87
N LYS A 110 0.51 20.71 11.16
CA LYS A 110 1.09 21.99 11.60
C LYS A 110 1.76 21.88 12.98
N LEU A 111 1.14 21.15 13.91
CA LEU A 111 1.70 20.89 15.23
C LEU A 111 3.01 20.08 15.14
N ARG A 112 3.05 19.09 14.23
CA ARG A 112 4.25 18.28 14.01
C ARG A 112 5.41 19.09 13.41
N GLN A 113 5.09 19.99 12.48
CA GLN A 113 6.08 20.87 11.87
C GLN A 113 6.68 21.83 12.92
N GLN A 114 5.84 22.38 13.81
CA GLN A 114 6.29 23.26 14.88
C GLN A 114 7.20 22.56 15.90
N GLN A 115 6.88 21.31 16.29
CA GLN A 115 7.74 20.53 17.18
C GLN A 115 9.12 20.21 16.57
N LEU A 116 9.17 19.97 15.25
CA LEU A 116 10.44 19.73 14.55
C LEU A 116 11.30 21.00 14.51
N GLU A 117 10.69 22.16 14.27
CA GLU A 117 11.40 23.44 14.24
C GLU A 117 11.95 23.81 15.64
N GLU A 118 11.16 23.61 16.70
CA GLU A 118 11.60 23.84 18.08
C GLU A 118 12.76 22.91 18.47
N MET A 119 12.69 21.62 18.08
CA MET A 119 13.75 20.66 18.32
C MET A 119 15.06 21.07 17.61
N GLN A 120 14.97 21.55 16.37
CA GLN A 120 16.13 22.02 15.61
C GLN A 120 16.72 23.31 16.18
N ALA A 121 15.87 24.24 16.63
CA ALA A 121 16.31 25.47 17.29
C ALA A 121 17.03 25.16 18.61
N ALA A 122 16.50 24.24 19.42
CA ALA A 122 17.11 23.83 20.69
C ALA A 122 18.46 23.13 20.49
N ALA A 123 18.58 22.26 19.48
CA ALA A 123 19.86 21.63 19.14
C ALA A 123 20.92 22.65 18.71
N THR A 124 20.51 23.66 17.94
CA THR A 124 21.40 24.73 17.48
C THR A 124 21.84 25.62 18.63
N ALA A 125 20.94 25.95 19.56
CA ALA A 125 21.26 26.72 20.76
C ALA A 125 22.23 25.97 21.69
N ARG A 126 22.01 24.68 21.91
CA ARG A 126 22.93 23.82 22.70
C ARG A 126 24.33 23.75 22.09
N ARG A 127 24.41 23.64 20.76
CA ARG A 127 25.69 23.64 20.03
C ARG A 127 26.41 24.98 20.16
N ARG A 128 25.70 26.10 20.14
CA ARG A 128 26.28 27.43 20.34
C ARG A 128 26.84 27.58 21.75
N HIS A 129 26.05 27.19 22.77
CA HIS A 129 26.47 27.27 24.16
C HIS A 129 27.71 26.40 24.44
N LEU A 130 27.77 25.18 23.90
CA LEU A 130 28.95 24.32 23.99
C LEU A 130 30.20 24.96 23.38
N MET A 131 30.06 25.69 22.28
CA MET A 131 31.18 26.38 21.64
C MET A 131 31.66 27.59 22.46
N GLU A 132 30.76 28.27 23.17
CA GLU A 132 31.10 29.40 24.05
C GLU A 132 31.76 28.93 25.36
N THR A 133 31.33 27.81 25.94
CA THR A 133 31.91 27.25 27.18
C THR A 133 33.27 26.56 26.98
N CYS A 134 33.69 26.31 25.74
CA CYS A 134 34.98 25.71 25.42
C CYS A 134 36.10 26.72 25.13
N GLN A 135 35.85 28.03 25.32
CA GLN A 135 36.84 29.09 25.13
C GLN A 135 37.44 29.67 26.43
N GLU A 136 37.04 29.17 27.62
CA GLU A 136 37.66 29.52 28.90
C GLU A 136 38.76 28.52 29.34
#